data_AF-A0A941JPK1-F1
#
_entry.id   AF-A0A941JPK1-F1
#
_cell.length_a   1.000
_cell.length_b   1.000
_cell.length_c   1.000
_cell.angle_alpha   90.00
_cell.angle_beta   90.00
_cell.angle_gamma   90.00
#
_symmetry.space_group_name_H-M   'P 1'
#
loop_
_entity.id
_entity.type
_entity.pdbx_description
1 polymer ?
#
loop_
_entity_poly.entity_id
_entity_poly.type
_entity_poly.pdbx_seq_one_letter_code
_entity_poly.pdbx_strand_id
1 'polypeptide(L)'
;MSNQIHHLIRSKIDGKYLTARVGVEQNDTETGYLLTFKEDFDALSYLNNHGADVANRFGVESISSIQLKSLLQRWGFKGIGLVQDPLLPRIEFFSTSKLSY
;
A
#
# COMPACT_ATOMS: atom_id res chain seq x y z
N MET A 1 17.80 13.43 5.81
CA MET A 1 16.65 12.64 6.30
C MET A 1 15.44 13.01 5.45
N SER A 2 14.99 12.11 4.57
CA SER A 2 13.84 12.36 3.69
C SER A 2 12.54 12.09 4.47
N ASN A 3 11.91 13.16 4.97
CA ASN A 3 10.55 13.13 5.51
C ASN A 3 9.54 13.00 4.36
N GLN A 4 9.66 11.92 3.60
CA GLN A 4 8.70 11.61 2.53
C GLN A 4 7.43 11.06 3.19
N ILE A 5 6.31 11.67 2.84
CA ILE A 5 4.99 11.20 3.24
C ILE A 5 4.55 10.14 2.22
N HIS A 6 4.01 9.05 2.74
CA HIS A 6 3.42 7.97 1.96
C HIS A 6 1.95 7.89 2.30
N HIS A 7 1.13 7.74 1.28
CA HIS A 7 -0.31 7.56 1.44
C HIS A 7 -0.65 6.08 1.29
N LEU A 8 -1.48 5.57 2.19
CA LEU A 8 -1.92 4.18 2.24
C LEU A 8 -3.43 4.11 2.17
N ILE A 9 -3.96 3.02 1.61
CA ILE A 9 -5.40 2.72 1.69
C ILE A 9 -5.63 1.76 2.86
N ARG A 10 -6.46 2.19 3.81
CA ARG A 10 -6.80 1.44 5.03
C ARG A 10 -8.30 1.19 5.13
N SER A 11 -8.68 -0.03 5.47
CA SER A 11 -10.06 -0.41 5.76
C SER A 11 -10.53 0.27 7.05
N LYS A 12 -11.66 0.98 6.99
CA LYS A 12 -12.32 1.56 8.16
C LYS A 12 -13.00 0.52 9.04
N ILE A 13 -13.23 -0.69 8.50
CA ILE A 13 -13.99 -1.75 9.18
C ILE A 13 -13.09 -2.57 10.11
N ASP A 14 -11.93 -3.01 9.62
CA ASP A 14 -11.03 -3.88 10.39
C ASP A 14 -9.59 -3.35 10.50
N GLY A 15 -9.31 -2.20 9.89
CA GLY A 15 -8.01 -1.54 10.01
C GLY A 15 -6.91 -2.16 9.14
N LYS A 16 -7.20 -3.19 8.33
CA LYS A 16 -6.25 -3.75 7.36
C LYS A 16 -5.91 -2.78 6.24
N TYR A 17 -4.76 -3.03 5.63
CA TYR A 17 -4.23 -2.23 4.53
C TYR A 17 -4.42 -2.92 3.19
N LEU A 18 -4.50 -2.11 2.13
CA LEU A 18 -4.51 -2.63 0.77
C LEU A 18 -3.11 -3.15 0.39
N THR A 19 -3.07 -4.37 -0.12
CA THR A 19 -1.81 -5.04 -0.49
C THR A 19 -1.89 -5.62 -1.89
N ALA A 20 -0.79 -5.55 -2.63
CA ALA A 20 -0.61 -6.29 -3.87
C ALA A 20 0.07 -7.65 -3.59
N ARG A 21 -0.44 -8.70 -4.24
CA ARG A 21 0.10 -10.06 -4.15
C ARG A 21 0.72 -10.41 -5.49
N VAL A 22 2.00 -10.77 -5.49
CA VAL A 22 2.75 -11.12 -6.71
C VAL A 22 3.04 -12.62 -6.68
N GLY A 23 2.58 -13.36 -7.68
CA GLY A 23 2.99 -14.76 -7.91
C GLY A 23 2.39 -15.82 -6.98
N VAL A 24 1.25 -15.57 -6.34
CA VAL A 24 0.64 -16.48 -5.37
C VAL A 24 -0.61 -17.15 -5.96
N GLU A 25 -0.57 -18.49 -6.11
CA GLU A 25 -1.77 -19.33 -6.22
C GLU A 25 -2.65 -19.11 -4.98
N GLN A 26 -3.97 -19.08 -5.18
CA GLN A 26 -5.01 -18.45 -4.34
C GLN A 26 -5.04 -18.81 -2.83
N ASN A 27 -4.18 -19.71 -2.35
CA ASN A 27 -4.16 -20.24 -0.98
C ASN A 27 -3.00 -19.74 -0.11
N ASP A 28 -2.00 -19.03 -0.65
CA ASP A 28 -0.91 -18.58 0.20
C ASP A 28 -1.25 -17.26 0.90
N THR A 29 -1.31 -17.34 2.23
CA THR A 29 -1.66 -16.22 3.11
C THR A 29 -0.45 -15.32 3.38
N GLU A 30 0.71 -15.64 2.78
CA GLU A 30 1.96 -14.91 2.98
C GLU A 30 1.87 -13.46 2.49
N THR A 31 1.78 -12.58 3.48
CA THR A 31 2.21 -11.17 3.51
C THR A 31 2.71 -10.59 2.18
N GLY A 32 1.77 -9.99 1.43
CA GLY A 32 2.03 -9.29 0.18
C GLY A 32 2.82 -7.98 0.34
N TYR A 33 2.86 -7.20 -0.73
CA TYR A 33 3.44 -5.86 -0.76
C TYR A 33 2.40 -4.83 -0.37
N LEU A 34 2.71 -3.96 0.59
CA LEU A 34 1.84 -2.87 0.99
C LEU A 34 1.75 -1.82 -0.12
N LEU A 35 0.55 -1.50 -0.59
CA LEU A 35 0.41 -0.47 -1.63
C LEU A 35 0.58 0.92 -1.03
N THR A 36 1.49 1.69 -1.65
CA THR A 36 1.80 3.07 -1.27
C THR A 36 1.56 4.00 -2.45
N PHE A 37 1.13 5.21 -2.13
CA PHE A 37 0.86 6.28 -3.08
C PHE A 37 1.66 7.52 -2.69
N LYS A 38 2.09 8.29 -3.69
CA LYS A 38 2.85 9.53 -3.46
C LYS A 38 1.94 10.66 -2.97
N GLU A 39 0.68 10.66 -3.39
CA GLU A 39 -0.29 11.70 -3.07
C GLU A 39 -1.63 11.05 -2.66
N ASP A 40 -2.45 11.75 -1.86
CA ASP A 40 -3.72 11.21 -1.38
C ASP A 40 -4.75 11.06 -2.51
N PHE A 41 -4.74 11.99 -3.48
CA PHE A 41 -5.67 11.92 -4.61
C PHE A 41 -5.37 10.74 -5.53
N ASP A 42 -4.10 10.28 -5.64
CA ASP A 42 -3.75 9.07 -6.38
C ASP A 42 -4.36 7.84 -5.72
N ALA A 43 -4.29 7.76 -4.39
CA ALA A 43 -4.89 6.67 -3.62
C ALA A 43 -6.42 6.64 -3.78
N LEU A 44 -7.07 7.80 -3.71
CA LEU A 44 -8.51 7.92 -3.95
C LEU A 44 -8.89 7.55 -5.39
N SER A 45 -8.11 8.02 -6.37
CA SER A 45 -8.35 7.73 -7.78
C SER A 45 -8.22 6.24 -8.08
N TYR A 46 -7.19 5.58 -7.53
CA TYR A 46 -7.00 4.14 -7.64
C TYR A 46 -8.16 3.37 -7.01
N LEU A 47 -8.56 3.73 -5.78
CA LEU A 47 -9.65 3.09 -5.07
C LEU A 47 -10.98 3.23 -5.82
N ASN A 48 -11.27 4.42 -6.34
CA ASN A 48 -12.48 4.67 -7.12
C ASN A 48 -12.48 3.90 -8.44
N ASN A 49 -11.33 3.77 -9.11
CA ASN A 49 -11.24 3.08 -10.39
C ASN A 49 -11.32 1.54 -10.26
N HIS A 50 -10.69 0.98 -9.22
CA HIS A 50 -10.55 -0.48 -9.08
C HIS A 50 -11.48 -1.10 -8.02
N GLY A 51 -12.16 -0.28 -7.21
CA GLY A 51 -12.94 -0.74 -6.07
C GLY A 51 -14.06 0.21 -5.65
N ALA A 52 -14.72 0.88 -6.60
CA ALA A 52 -15.78 1.88 -6.35
C ALA A 52 -16.84 1.40 -5.34
N ASP A 53 -17.31 0.16 -5.48
CA ASP A 53 -18.36 -0.43 -4.62
C ASP A 53 -17.96 -0.48 -3.14
N VAL A 54 -16.66 -0.69 -2.88
CA VAL A 54 -16.12 -0.81 -1.52
C VAL A 54 -15.43 0.46 -1.04
N ALA A 55 -15.28 1.49 -1.88
CA ALA A 55 -14.49 2.68 -1.62
C ALA A 55 -14.87 3.40 -0.30
N ASN A 56 -16.17 3.48 0.01
CA ASN A 56 -16.65 4.12 1.23
C ASN A 56 -16.15 3.42 2.52
N ARG A 57 -15.84 2.12 2.43
CA ARG A 57 -15.32 1.30 3.53
C ARG A 57 -13.82 1.48 3.75
N PHE A 58 -13.13 2.20 2.86
CA PHE A 58 -11.72 2.50 2.97
C PHE A 58 -11.49 3.99 3.19
N GLY A 59 -10.31 4.33 3.69
CA GLY A 59 -9.82 5.69 3.86
C GLY A 59 -8.34 5.77 3.50
N VAL A 60 -7.87 6.99 3.24
CA VAL A 60 -6.46 7.28 2.99
C VAL A 60 -5.78 7.65 4.30
N GLU A 61 -4.65 7.01 4.58
CA GLU A 61 -3.81 7.26 5.76
C GLU A 61 -2.45 7.78 5.31
N SER A 62 -2.04 8.94 5.82
CA SER A 62 -0.75 9.55 5.52
C SER A 62 0.26 9.21 6.62
N ILE A 63 1.38 8.59 6.26
CA ILE A 63 2.42 8.20 7.20
C ILE A 63 3.82 8.60 6.72
N SER A 64 4.73 8.88 7.65
CA SER A 64 6.13 9.12 7.34
C SER A 64 6.88 7.83 6.98
N SER A 65 8.01 7.95 6.28
CA SER A 65 8.92 6.82 6.01
C SER A 65 9.30 5.99 7.25
N ILE A 66 9.44 6.63 8.42
CA ILE A 66 9.78 5.95 9.68
C ILE A 66 8.60 5.09 10.17
N GLN A 67 7.39 5.64 10.11
CA GLN A 67 6.17 4.92 10.46
C GLN A 67 5.90 3.79 9.46
N LEU A 68 6.16 4.00 8.17
CA LEU A 68 6.03 2.99 7.12
C LEU A 68 6.93 1.78 7.41
N LYS A 69 8.20 2.00 7.74
CA LYS A 69 9.11 0.91 8.12
C LYS A 69 8.58 0.10 9.31
N SER A 70 8.11 0.80 10.35
CA SER A 70 7.54 0.17 11.55
C SER A 70 6.28 -0.64 11.22
N LEU A 71 5.44 -0.14 10.31
CA LEU A 71 4.24 -0.81 9.83
C LEU A 71 4.58 -2.09 9.06
N LEU A 72 5.53 -2.02 8.12
CA LEU A 72 5.98 -3.17 7.32
C LEU A 72 6.46 -4.31 8.21
N GLN A 73 7.26 -3.99 9.24
CA GLN A 73 7.77 -4.98 10.20
C GLN A 73 6.65 -5.57 11.07
N ARG A 74 5.74 -4.72 11.58
CA ARG A 74 4.64 -5.15 12.46
C ARG A 74 3.68 -6.12 11.77
N TRP A 75 3.37 -5.88 10.50
CA TRP A 75 2.43 -6.68 9.72
C TRP A 75 3.12 -7.77 8.88
N GLY A 76 4.46 -7.81 8.88
CA GLY A 76 5.26 -8.83 8.19
C GLY A 76 5.26 -8.71 6.67
N PHE A 77 4.95 -7.54 6.09
CA PHE A 77 4.88 -7.34 4.65
C PHE A 77 6.24 -7.58 3.95
N LYS A 78 6.21 -8.23 2.77
CA LYS A 78 7.40 -8.48 1.92
C LYS A 78 8.04 -7.19 1.38
N GLY A 79 7.31 -6.08 1.39
CA GLY A 79 7.79 -4.78 0.97
C GLY A 79 6.67 -3.79 0.67
N ILE A 80 6.97 -2.79 -0.16
CA ILE A 80 5.98 -1.83 -0.67
C ILE A 80 5.78 -1.99 -2.18
N GLY A 81 4.56 -1.75 -2.64
CA GLY A 81 4.23 -1.54 -4.04
C GLY A 81 3.91 -0.07 -4.25
N LEU A 82 4.84 0.68 -4.83
CA LEU A 82 4.62 2.08 -5.15
C LEU A 82 3.79 2.18 -6.42
N VAL A 83 2.58 2.74 -6.31
CA VAL A 83 1.73 2.99 -7.47
C VAL A 83 2.29 4.19 -8.23
N GLN A 84 2.70 3.97 -9.48
CA GLN A 84 3.21 5.03 -10.36
C GLN A 84 2.10 5.69 -11.16
N ASP A 85 1.04 4.94 -11.48
CA ASP A 85 -0.13 5.46 -12.20
C ASP A 85 -1.40 4.77 -11.64
N PRO A 86 -2.39 5.54 -11.16
CA PRO A 86 -3.60 5.00 -10.57
C PRO A 86 -4.61 4.48 -11.61
N LEU A 87 -4.56 5.01 -12.84
CA LEU A 87 -5.48 4.67 -13.94
C LEU A 87 -5.00 3.42 -14.68
N LEU A 88 -3.70 3.39 -15.01
CA LEU A 88 -3.01 2.24 -15.56
C LEU A 88 -2.17 1.65 -14.42
N PRO A 89 -2.61 0.56 -13.74
CA PRO A 89 -2.06 0.11 -12.47
C PRO A 89 -0.61 -0.42 -12.58
N ARG A 90 0.32 0.50 -12.81
CA ARG A 90 1.75 0.26 -12.93
C ARG A 90 2.33 0.42 -11.54
N ILE A 91 2.72 -0.71 -10.97
CA ILE A 91 3.19 -0.81 -9.59
C ILE A 91 4.65 -1.20 -9.61
N GLU A 92 5.48 -0.43 -8.92
CA GLU A 92 6.88 -0.79 -8.69
C GLU A 92 7.05 -1.41 -7.31
N PHE A 93 7.57 -2.63 -7.29
CA PHE A 93 7.73 -3.40 -6.06
C PHE A 93 9.13 -3.22 -5.47
N PHE A 94 9.19 -2.81 -4.21
CA PHE A 94 10.42 -2.66 -3.44
C PHE A 94 10.38 -3.60 -2.24
N SER A 95 11.36 -4.49 -2.13
CA SER A 95 11.48 -5.41 -0.98
C SER A 95 11.97 -4.69 0.27
N THR A 96 11.44 -5.06 1.44
CA THR A 96 11.85 -4.53 2.75
C THR A 96 13.35 -4.75 3.00
N SER A 97 13.95 -5.81 2.43
CA SER A 97 15.39 -6.11 2.53
C SER A 97 16.27 -5.12 1.78
N LYS A 98 15.71 -4.37 0.82
CA LYS A 98 16.42 -3.43 -0.06
C LYS A 98 16.14 -1.96 0.29
N LEU A 99 15.26 -1.70 1.26
CA LEU A 99 14.96 -0.37 1.77
C LEU A 99 16.01 0.04 2.81
N SER A 100 17.18 0.48 2.32
CA SER A 100 18.18 1.16 3.14
C SER A 100 17.69 2.59 3.43
N TYR A 101 17.18 2.80 4.64
CA TYR A 101 16.80 4.11 5.17
C TYR A 101 17.93 4.71 6.01
#